data_AF-A0A3B0UWN1-F1
#
_entry.id   AF-A0A3B0UWN1-F1
#
_cell.length_a   1.000
_cell.length_b   1.000
_cell.length_c   1.000
_cell.angle_alpha   90.00
_cell.angle_beta   90.00
_cell.angle_gamma   90.00
#
_symmetry.space_group_name_H-M   'P 1'
#
loop_
_entity.id
_entity.type
_entity.pdbx_description
1 polymer ?
#
loop_
_entity_poly.entity_id
_entity_poly.type
_entity_poly.pdbx_seq_one_letter_code
_entity_poly.pdbx_strand_id
1 'polypeptide(L)'
;MSRINNKYISLFLLIISFSFFSCSRSKSEKQHIENLSAVKPKVIPNIIYGINVDSLQVKKGVVKRNQHLSGILLKYGVSYATIDYLARHTRKIFDVRKIRRGNGYTVIYKKDSLEIPMWFAYQISPSNYVLYHLTDSVYATLGKKPVIRKQVTTKGTIKSSLWNAMIAQHDDPNLAIKLSEIYAWTIDFFELRKGNQYKAIYQKVYVDERYAGLGKTEAADFIQKDVHHYAFYFEQNGKGDYFDENGNSLERTFLKAPLKYRRISSRFSNRRWH
;
A
#
# COMPACT_ATOMS: atom_id res chain seq x y z
N MET A 1 60.18 61.20 41.65
CA MET A 1 59.56 61.87 42.82
C MET A 1 58.24 62.46 42.31
N SER A 2 57.04 62.25 42.84
CA SER A 2 56.62 62.04 44.22
C SER A 2 55.23 61.38 44.28
N ARG A 3 55.09 60.48 45.25
CA ARG A 3 53.87 59.94 45.90
C ARG A 3 52.71 60.94 46.03
N ILE A 4 51.49 60.45 45.76
CA ILE A 4 50.20 60.94 46.30
C ILE A 4 49.37 59.67 46.57
N ASN A 5 49.37 59.13 47.79
CA ASN A 5 48.54 59.41 48.98
C ASN A 5 47.24 58.57 49.08
N ASN A 6 47.42 57.41 49.73
CA ASN A 6 46.48 56.34 50.09
C ASN A 6 45.37 56.73 51.10
N LYS A 7 44.93 57.99 51.18
CA LYS A 7 43.92 58.40 52.19
C LYS A 7 42.45 58.31 51.72
N TYR A 8 42.19 58.02 50.45
CA TYR A 8 40.82 57.88 49.92
C TYR A 8 40.37 56.42 49.72
N ILE A 9 41.26 55.45 49.92
CA ILE A 9 40.95 54.02 49.74
C ILE A 9 40.33 53.41 51.01
N SER A 10 40.61 53.96 52.21
CA SER A 10 40.00 53.46 53.46
C SER A 10 38.63 54.06 53.77
N LEU A 11 38.15 55.06 53.02
CA LEU A 11 36.83 55.67 53.22
C LEU A 11 35.74 55.00 52.34
N PHE A 12 36.13 54.28 51.29
CA PHE A 12 35.19 53.58 50.39
C PHE A 12 34.87 52.15 50.85
N LEU A 13 35.69 51.56 51.74
CA LEU A 13 35.49 50.21 52.29
C LEU A 13 34.60 50.16 53.54
N LEU A 14 34.19 51.30 54.10
CA LEU A 14 33.38 51.36 55.33
C LEU A 14 31.86 51.57 55.08
N ILE A 15 31.45 51.79 53.83
CA ILE A 15 30.03 51.90 53.44
C ILE A 15 29.45 50.55 52.99
N ILE A 16 30.30 49.54 52.75
CA ILE A 16 29.88 48.20 52.29
C ILE A 16 29.54 47.26 53.47
N SER A 17 29.78 47.65 54.73
CA SER A 17 29.51 46.79 55.90
C SER A 17 28.26 47.14 56.72
N PHE A 18 27.38 48.05 56.26
CA PHE A 18 26.20 48.50 57.01
C PHE A 18 24.84 48.07 56.42
N SER A 19 24.80 46.96 55.68
CA SER A 19 23.53 46.39 55.20
C SER A 19 23.50 44.86 55.20
N PHE A 20 24.24 44.22 56.11
CA PHE A 20 23.85 42.90 56.61
C PHE A 20 22.97 43.10 57.84
N PHE A 21 21.90 42.31 57.94
CA PHE A 21 20.83 42.34 58.95
C PHE A 21 19.66 43.29 58.67
N SER A 22 18.88 42.95 57.64
CA SER A 22 17.42 42.90 57.85
C SER A 22 16.85 41.59 57.34
N CYS A 23 15.98 41.05 58.16
CA CYS A 23 15.67 39.64 58.29
C CYS A 23 14.43 39.26 57.47
N SER A 24 14.42 38.01 57.02
CA SER A 24 13.25 37.12 56.90
C SER A 24 12.01 37.60 56.12
N ARG A 25 11.91 37.17 54.86
CA ARG A 25 10.79 36.36 54.32
C ARG A 25 10.97 36.25 52.81
N SER A 26 11.73 35.25 52.37
CA SER A 26 11.50 34.75 51.02
C SER A 26 10.13 34.08 51.04
N LYS A 27 9.13 34.75 50.46
CA LYS A 27 7.93 34.07 50.00
C LYS A 27 8.41 32.98 49.06
N SER A 28 8.25 31.72 49.49
CA SER A 28 8.23 30.58 48.59
C SER A 28 7.21 30.90 47.51
N GLU A 29 7.73 31.30 46.35
CA GLU A 29 6.99 31.32 45.11
C GLU A 29 6.68 29.85 44.82
N LYS A 30 5.48 29.44 45.25
CA LYS A 30 4.91 28.15 44.86
C LYS A 30 4.88 28.17 43.34
N GLN A 31 5.87 27.53 42.72
CA GLN A 31 5.77 27.09 41.34
C GLN A 31 4.44 26.35 41.24
N HIS A 32 3.52 26.96 40.51
CA HIS A 32 2.37 26.29 39.97
C HIS A 32 2.93 25.18 39.10
N ILE A 33 3.06 23.97 39.67
CA ILE A 33 3.12 22.75 38.90
C ILE A 33 1.76 22.72 38.22
N GLU A 34 1.69 23.31 37.02
CA GLU A 34 0.69 22.93 36.05
C GLU A 34 0.79 21.42 35.99
N ASN A 35 -0.27 20.75 36.43
CA ASN A 35 -0.52 19.38 36.09
C ASN A 35 -0.39 19.31 34.57
N LEU A 36 0.77 18.89 34.09
CA LEU A 36 0.95 18.26 32.80
C LEU A 36 0.02 17.05 32.83
N SER A 37 -1.26 17.31 32.59
CA SER A 37 -2.25 16.29 32.29
C SER A 37 -1.62 15.48 31.19
N ALA A 38 -1.20 14.26 31.56
CA ALA A 38 -0.61 13.31 30.65
C ALA A 38 -1.44 13.34 29.38
N VAL A 39 -0.87 13.81 28.27
CA VAL A 39 -1.49 13.77 26.96
C VAL A 39 -1.74 12.29 26.72
N LYS A 40 -2.97 11.83 26.98
CA LYS A 40 -3.34 10.45 26.73
C LYS A 40 -2.99 10.20 25.27
N PRO A 41 -2.13 9.20 24.96
CA PRO A 41 -1.72 8.97 23.59
C PRO A 41 -2.99 8.83 22.75
N LYS A 42 -3.07 9.56 21.64
CA LYS A 42 -4.19 9.46 20.71
C LYS A 42 -4.24 8.02 20.21
N VAL A 43 -5.11 7.21 20.81
CA VAL A 43 -5.29 5.80 20.44
C VAL A 43 -5.90 5.81 19.04
N ILE A 44 -5.11 5.43 18.05
CA ILE A 44 -5.59 5.28 16.67
C ILE A 44 -6.37 3.96 16.66
N PRO A 45 -7.69 3.97 16.42
CA PRO A 45 -8.48 2.75 16.45
C PRO A 45 -7.98 1.76 15.40
N ASN A 46 -7.90 0.48 15.75
CA ASN A 46 -7.53 -0.55 14.80
C ASN A 46 -8.74 -0.86 13.90
N ILE A 47 -8.68 -0.40 12.65
CA ILE A 47 -9.77 -0.59 11.68
C ILE A 47 -9.39 -1.69 10.68
N ILE A 48 -10.20 -2.74 10.60
CA ILE A 48 -10.05 -3.83 9.64
C ILE A 48 -11.33 -3.94 8.81
N TYR A 49 -11.22 -3.77 7.48
CA TYR A 49 -12.37 -3.74 6.55
C TYR A 49 -13.48 -2.73 6.94
N GLY A 50 -13.10 -1.60 7.52
CA GLY A 50 -14.05 -0.57 7.98
C GLY A 50 -14.66 -0.85 9.36
N ILE A 51 -14.25 -1.93 10.04
CA ILE A 51 -14.73 -2.30 11.37
C ILE A 51 -13.68 -1.95 12.41
N ASN A 52 -14.05 -1.23 13.47
CA ASN A 52 -13.20 -1.09 14.65
C ASN A 52 -13.11 -2.46 15.36
N VAL A 53 -11.91 -3.02 15.44
CA VAL A 53 -11.66 -4.34 16.03
C VAL A 53 -10.99 -4.30 17.41
N ASP A 54 -10.89 -3.14 18.05
CA ASP A 54 -10.19 -2.97 19.34
C ASP A 54 -10.78 -3.87 20.45
N SER A 55 -12.10 -4.08 20.42
CA SER A 55 -12.84 -4.96 21.34
C SER A 55 -13.23 -6.32 20.74
N LEU A 56 -12.75 -6.64 19.54
CA LEU A 56 -13.14 -7.83 18.79
C LEU A 56 -11.97 -8.81 18.67
N GLN A 57 -12.27 -10.08 18.41
CA GLN A 57 -11.25 -11.05 18.03
C GLN A 57 -11.19 -11.18 16.51
N VAL A 58 -9.98 -11.28 15.96
CA VAL A 58 -9.75 -11.34 14.51
C VAL A 58 -8.95 -12.59 14.16
N LYS A 59 -9.57 -13.53 13.43
CA LYS A 59 -8.89 -14.73 12.92
C LYS A 59 -8.68 -14.58 11.41
N LYS A 60 -7.43 -14.49 10.98
CA LYS A 60 -7.05 -14.44 9.55
C LYS A 60 -6.78 -15.85 9.02
N GLY A 61 -7.12 -16.09 7.76
CA GLY A 61 -6.86 -17.36 7.10
C GLY A 61 -6.66 -17.21 5.60
N VAL A 62 -6.31 -18.31 4.94
CA VAL A 62 -6.14 -18.40 3.49
C VAL A 62 -6.94 -19.58 2.99
N VAL A 63 -7.64 -19.40 1.87
CA VAL A 63 -8.43 -20.47 1.26
C VAL A 63 -7.49 -21.58 0.78
N LYS A 64 -7.65 -22.78 1.34
CA LYS A 64 -6.85 -23.97 1.01
C LYS A 64 -7.37 -24.67 -0.25
N ARG A 65 -6.63 -25.67 -0.73
CA ARG A 65 -7.06 -26.51 -1.86
C ARG A 65 -8.41 -27.17 -1.52
N ASN A 66 -9.33 -27.19 -2.48
CA ASN A 66 -10.68 -27.76 -2.37
C ASN A 66 -11.56 -27.14 -1.26
N GLN A 67 -11.15 -26.01 -0.68
CA GLN A 67 -11.93 -25.32 0.35
C GLN A 67 -12.90 -24.33 -0.29
N HIS A 68 -14.16 -24.36 0.14
CA HIS A 68 -15.26 -23.50 -0.31
C HIS A 68 -15.86 -22.73 0.88
N LEU A 69 -16.76 -21.78 0.62
CA LEU A 69 -17.34 -20.91 1.65
C LEU A 69 -17.91 -21.68 2.84
N SER A 70 -18.77 -22.67 2.56
CA SER A 70 -19.44 -23.47 3.59
C SER A 70 -18.43 -24.15 4.52
N GLY A 71 -17.45 -24.87 3.95
CA GLY A 71 -16.39 -25.49 4.74
C GLY A 71 -15.46 -24.53 5.48
N ILE A 72 -15.44 -23.22 5.14
CA ILE A 72 -14.76 -22.19 5.95
C ILE A 72 -15.66 -21.78 7.10
N LEU A 73 -16.88 -21.34 6.80
CA LEU A 73 -17.79 -20.74 7.77
C LEU A 73 -18.30 -21.73 8.82
N LEU A 74 -18.49 -23.00 8.46
CA LEU A 74 -18.86 -24.07 9.41
C LEU A 74 -17.80 -24.26 10.50
N LYS A 75 -16.51 -24.15 10.16
CA LYS A 75 -15.41 -24.26 11.14
C LYS A 75 -15.41 -23.15 12.17
N TYR A 76 -16.13 -22.07 11.88
CA TYR A 76 -16.25 -20.91 12.74
C TYR A 76 -17.66 -20.80 13.34
N GLY A 77 -18.44 -21.89 13.31
CA GLY A 77 -19.74 -21.97 13.98
C GLY A 77 -20.91 -21.34 13.23
N VAL A 78 -20.74 -20.93 11.97
CA VAL A 78 -21.86 -20.39 11.18
C VAL A 78 -22.75 -21.53 10.70
N SER A 79 -24.06 -21.41 10.93
CA SER A 79 -25.03 -22.45 10.58
C SER A 79 -25.16 -22.67 9.06
N TYR A 80 -25.54 -23.88 8.65
CA TYR A 80 -25.84 -24.18 7.25
C TYR A 80 -26.93 -23.26 6.67
N ALA A 81 -27.96 -22.95 7.46
CA ALA A 81 -29.04 -22.05 7.03
C ALA A 81 -28.53 -20.65 6.72
N THR A 82 -27.66 -20.09 7.57
CA THR A 82 -27.03 -18.78 7.35
C THR A 82 -26.12 -18.82 6.11
N ILE A 83 -25.32 -19.87 5.95
CA ILE A 83 -24.40 -20.03 4.81
C ILE A 83 -25.16 -20.11 3.48
N ASP A 84 -26.23 -20.91 3.45
CA ASP A 84 -27.07 -21.07 2.28
C ASP A 84 -27.82 -19.77 1.94
N TYR A 85 -28.38 -19.10 2.96
CA TYR A 85 -29.00 -17.79 2.80
C TYR A 85 -28.02 -16.77 2.20
N LEU A 86 -26.80 -16.70 2.74
CA LEU A 86 -25.71 -15.85 2.20
C LEU A 86 -25.46 -16.16 0.72
N ALA A 87 -25.23 -17.43 0.38
CA ALA A 87 -24.85 -17.83 -0.97
C ALA A 87 -25.91 -17.45 -2.02
N ARG A 88 -27.20 -17.55 -1.66
CA ARG A 88 -28.31 -17.21 -2.56
C ARG A 88 -28.53 -15.70 -2.66
N HIS A 89 -28.62 -15.00 -1.52
CA HIS A 89 -29.06 -13.60 -1.48
C HIS A 89 -27.95 -12.59 -1.78
N THR A 90 -26.68 -13.00 -1.68
CA THR A 90 -25.54 -12.11 -1.97
C THR A 90 -24.91 -12.34 -3.35
N ARG A 91 -25.45 -13.26 -4.16
CA ARG A 91 -24.89 -13.67 -5.46
C ARG A 91 -24.64 -12.49 -6.42
N LYS A 92 -25.53 -11.48 -6.40
CA LYS A 92 -25.38 -10.27 -7.24
C LYS A 92 -24.12 -9.47 -6.86
N ILE A 93 -23.83 -9.40 -5.56
CA ILE A 93 -22.68 -8.70 -4.98
C ILE A 93 -21.41 -9.49 -5.25
N PHE A 94 -21.37 -10.74 -4.82
CA PHE A 94 -20.27 -11.66 -5.08
C PHE A 94 -20.78 -13.10 -5.19
N ASP A 95 -20.38 -13.78 -6.27
CA ASP A 95 -20.68 -15.21 -6.44
C ASP A 95 -19.68 -16.04 -5.64
N VAL A 96 -20.14 -16.69 -4.58
CA VAL A 96 -19.33 -17.49 -3.65
C VAL A 96 -18.53 -18.61 -4.35
N ARG A 97 -18.96 -19.05 -5.54
CA ARG A 97 -18.22 -20.03 -6.36
C ARG A 97 -16.94 -19.45 -6.96
N LYS A 98 -16.78 -18.13 -6.95
CA LYS A 98 -15.56 -17.44 -7.37
C LYS A 98 -14.51 -17.35 -6.26
N ILE A 99 -14.76 -17.94 -5.09
CA ILE A 99 -13.74 -18.09 -4.06
C ILE A 99 -12.60 -18.97 -4.60
N ARG A 100 -11.39 -18.46 -4.52
CA ARG A 100 -10.18 -19.06 -5.05
C ARG A 100 -9.20 -19.42 -3.95
N ARG A 101 -8.54 -20.57 -4.12
CA ARG A 101 -7.37 -20.98 -3.35
C ARG A 101 -6.31 -19.88 -3.35
N GLY A 102 -5.69 -19.67 -2.19
CA GLY A 102 -4.60 -18.70 -2.00
C GLY A 102 -5.09 -17.29 -1.64
N ASN A 103 -6.36 -16.98 -1.84
CA ASN A 103 -6.93 -15.71 -1.39
C ASN A 103 -7.11 -15.72 0.13
N GLY A 104 -6.83 -14.57 0.75
CA GLY A 104 -7.01 -14.38 2.18
C GLY A 104 -8.49 -14.21 2.56
N TYR A 105 -8.81 -14.60 3.79
CA TYR A 105 -10.08 -14.27 4.42
C TYR A 105 -9.84 -13.86 5.87
N THR A 106 -10.82 -13.24 6.49
CA THR A 106 -10.78 -12.82 7.89
C THR A 106 -12.15 -13.03 8.49
N VAL A 107 -12.19 -13.62 9.69
CA VAL A 107 -13.40 -13.73 10.49
C VAL A 107 -13.21 -12.87 11.72
N ILE A 108 -14.22 -12.07 12.02
CA ILE A 108 -14.23 -11.15 13.15
C ILE A 108 -15.34 -11.59 14.10
N TYR A 109 -14.98 -11.79 15.37
CA TYR A 109 -15.86 -12.32 16.41
C TYR A 109 -16.06 -11.30 17.51
N LYS A 110 -17.19 -11.45 18.19
CA LYS A 110 -17.35 -10.86 19.51
C LYS A 110 -16.33 -11.48 20.47
N LYS A 111 -15.71 -10.65 21.30
CA LYS A 111 -14.77 -11.09 22.33
C LYS A 111 -15.54 -11.53 23.58
N ASP A 112 -16.32 -12.60 23.45
CA ASP A 112 -17.04 -13.26 24.54
C ASP A 112 -16.80 -14.78 24.51
N SER A 113 -17.29 -15.48 25.54
CA SER A 113 -17.11 -16.93 25.69
C SER A 113 -17.74 -17.76 24.57
N LEU A 114 -18.69 -17.19 23.83
CA LEU A 114 -19.41 -17.86 22.75
C LEU A 114 -18.69 -17.75 21.40
N GLU A 115 -17.67 -16.88 21.28
CA GLU A 115 -16.94 -16.59 20.04
C GLU A 115 -17.88 -16.47 18.82
N ILE A 116 -18.92 -15.65 18.92
CA ILE A 116 -19.93 -15.55 17.85
C ILE A 116 -19.31 -14.83 16.64
N PRO A 117 -19.30 -15.42 15.43
CA PRO A 117 -18.78 -14.77 14.23
C PRO A 117 -19.74 -13.66 13.78
N MET A 118 -19.25 -12.43 13.77
CA MET A 118 -20.04 -11.25 13.40
C MET A 118 -19.83 -10.85 11.94
N TRP A 119 -18.58 -10.96 11.46
CA TRP A 119 -18.23 -10.65 10.09
C TRP A 119 -17.32 -11.68 9.45
N PHE A 120 -17.51 -11.89 8.15
CA PHE A 120 -16.59 -12.64 7.31
C PHE A 120 -16.14 -11.76 6.13
N ALA A 121 -14.86 -11.43 6.05
CA ALA A 121 -14.28 -10.72 4.93
C ALA A 121 -13.51 -11.67 4.02
N TYR A 122 -13.82 -11.70 2.73
CA TYR A 122 -13.07 -12.45 1.72
C TYR A 122 -12.34 -11.49 0.77
N GLN A 123 -11.03 -11.66 0.65
CA GLN A 123 -10.20 -10.85 -0.24
C GLN A 123 -10.31 -11.35 -1.67
N ILE A 124 -10.95 -10.57 -2.54
CA ILE A 124 -11.12 -10.88 -3.96
C ILE A 124 -9.81 -10.61 -4.71
N SER A 125 -9.13 -9.52 -4.35
CA SER A 125 -7.80 -9.12 -4.81
C SER A 125 -7.04 -8.45 -3.64
N PRO A 126 -5.78 -8.00 -3.82
CA PRO A 126 -5.07 -7.28 -2.75
C PRO A 126 -5.86 -6.08 -2.20
N SER A 127 -6.57 -5.34 -3.06
CA SER A 127 -7.35 -4.15 -2.70
C SER A 127 -8.85 -4.35 -2.61
N ASN A 128 -9.45 -5.32 -3.29
CA ASN A 128 -10.91 -5.52 -3.27
C ASN A 128 -11.29 -6.67 -2.35
N TYR A 129 -12.35 -6.50 -1.58
CA TYR A 129 -12.90 -7.53 -0.71
C TYR A 129 -14.43 -7.50 -0.73
N VAL A 130 -15.03 -8.61 -0.31
CA VAL A 130 -16.45 -8.68 0.08
C VAL A 130 -16.52 -8.89 1.57
N LEU A 131 -17.37 -8.12 2.25
CA LEU A 131 -17.62 -8.21 3.68
C LEU A 131 -19.03 -8.73 3.89
N TYR A 132 -19.16 -9.87 4.56
CA TYR A 132 -20.42 -10.47 4.93
C TYR A 132 -20.73 -10.17 6.39
N HIS A 133 -21.93 -9.69 6.65
CA HIS A 133 -22.48 -9.49 7.99
C HIS A 133 -23.28 -10.75 8.37
N LEU A 134 -23.03 -11.30 9.56
CA LEU A 134 -23.49 -12.64 9.96
C LEU A 134 -24.51 -12.63 11.11
N THR A 135 -24.78 -11.47 11.73
CA THR A 135 -25.67 -11.33 12.89
C THR A 135 -27.03 -10.75 12.50
N ASP A 136 -27.37 -9.55 12.98
CA ASP A 136 -28.72 -8.95 12.98
C ASP A 136 -29.42 -9.02 11.62
N SER A 137 -28.67 -8.79 10.56
CA SER A 137 -29.10 -9.05 9.20
C SER A 137 -27.95 -9.66 8.41
N VAL A 138 -28.31 -10.64 7.57
CA VAL A 138 -27.35 -11.37 6.76
C VAL A 138 -27.27 -10.73 5.38
N TYR A 139 -26.20 -9.98 5.13
CA TYR A 139 -25.97 -9.31 3.85
C TYR A 139 -24.48 -9.21 3.51
N ALA A 140 -24.17 -8.73 2.31
CA ALA A 140 -22.80 -8.52 1.87
C ALA A 140 -22.60 -7.10 1.35
N THR A 141 -21.38 -6.58 1.48
CA THR A 141 -20.95 -5.32 0.86
C THR A 141 -19.62 -5.53 0.15
N LEU A 142 -19.39 -4.77 -0.93
CA LEU A 142 -18.07 -4.69 -1.56
C LEU A 142 -17.29 -3.55 -0.93
N GLY A 143 -16.04 -3.81 -0.60
CA GLY A 143 -15.13 -2.80 -0.09
C GLY A 143 -13.83 -2.74 -0.85
N LYS A 144 -13.16 -1.58 -0.75
CA LYS A 144 -11.84 -1.33 -1.33
C LYS A 144 -10.91 -0.82 -0.25
N LYS A 145 -9.71 -1.38 -0.20
CA LYS A 145 -8.60 -0.86 0.59
C LYS A 145 -7.93 0.29 -0.15
N PRO A 146 -7.39 1.30 0.56
CA PRO A 146 -6.55 2.32 -0.03
C PRO A 146 -5.39 1.70 -0.82
N VAL A 147 -5.13 2.26 -1.99
CA VAL A 147 -4.06 1.80 -2.88
C VAL A 147 -3.04 2.93 -3.00
N ILE A 148 -1.79 2.64 -2.63
CA ILE A 148 -0.69 3.59 -2.78
C ILE A 148 0.07 3.22 -4.05
N ARG A 149 0.37 4.22 -4.88
CA ARG A 149 1.15 4.06 -6.11
C ARG A 149 2.42 4.88 -5.96
N LYS A 150 3.57 4.24 -6.16
CA LYS A 150 4.87 4.90 -6.15
C LYS A 150 5.48 4.80 -7.54
N GLN A 151 5.78 5.95 -8.13
CA GLN A 151 6.51 6.02 -9.40
C GLN A 151 7.97 5.58 -9.17
N VAL A 152 8.52 4.81 -10.10
CA VAL A 152 9.86 4.25 -10.08
C VAL A 152 10.44 4.35 -11.49
N THR A 153 11.72 4.68 -11.57
CA THR A 153 12.46 4.72 -12.83
C THR A 153 13.55 3.66 -12.82
N THR A 154 13.69 2.93 -13.92
CA THR A 154 14.77 1.95 -14.13
C THR A 154 15.41 2.16 -15.50
N LYS A 155 16.68 1.75 -15.63
CA LYS A 155 17.41 1.70 -16.89
C LYS A 155 18.43 0.58 -16.89
N GLY A 156 18.58 -0.12 -17.99
CA GLY A 156 19.57 -1.20 -18.05
C GLY A 156 19.98 -1.64 -19.43
N THR A 157 21.08 -2.40 -19.46
CA THR A 157 21.58 -3.06 -20.67
C THR A 157 21.29 -4.55 -20.59
N ILE A 158 20.69 -5.07 -21.65
CA ILE A 158 20.30 -6.46 -21.80
C ILE A 158 21.53 -7.28 -22.17
N LYS A 159 21.83 -8.29 -21.35
CA LYS A 159 22.89 -9.27 -21.62
C LYS A 159 22.35 -10.57 -22.21
N SER A 160 21.20 -11.04 -21.72
CA SER A 160 20.55 -12.29 -22.14
C SER A 160 19.05 -12.16 -22.33
N SER A 161 18.34 -11.52 -21.39
CA SER A 161 16.91 -11.21 -21.52
C SER A 161 16.55 -9.99 -20.67
N LEU A 162 15.41 -9.35 -20.96
CA LEU A 162 14.86 -8.27 -20.12
C LEU A 162 14.65 -8.73 -18.68
N TRP A 163 14.10 -9.93 -18.49
CA TRP A 163 13.86 -10.53 -17.17
C TRP A 163 15.15 -10.62 -16.35
N ASN A 164 16.22 -11.16 -16.95
CA ASN A 164 17.51 -11.29 -16.28
C ASN A 164 18.18 -9.94 -16.05
N ALA A 165 18.01 -8.97 -16.96
CA ALA A 165 18.53 -7.62 -16.80
C ALA A 165 17.88 -6.91 -15.59
N MET A 166 16.59 -7.12 -15.36
CA MET A 166 15.88 -6.56 -14.20
C MET A 166 16.28 -7.25 -12.88
N ILE A 167 16.39 -8.58 -12.88
CA ILE A 167 16.90 -9.31 -11.69
C ILE A 167 18.29 -8.81 -11.31
N ALA A 168 19.19 -8.65 -12.28
CA ALA A 168 20.56 -8.19 -12.06
C ALA A 168 20.65 -6.76 -11.49
N GLN A 169 19.59 -5.95 -11.65
CA GLN A 169 19.50 -4.60 -11.09
C GLN A 169 18.65 -4.51 -9.82
N HIS A 170 18.19 -5.65 -9.29
CA HIS A 170 17.25 -5.71 -8.16
C HIS A 170 15.92 -4.97 -8.43
N ASP A 171 15.52 -4.88 -9.71
CA ASP A 171 14.22 -4.38 -10.14
C ASP A 171 13.16 -5.48 -10.15
N ASP A 172 11.88 -5.11 -10.32
CA ASP A 172 10.80 -6.09 -10.45
C ASP A 172 10.83 -6.73 -11.86
N PRO A 173 11.13 -8.03 -11.98
CA PRO A 173 11.22 -8.68 -13.28
C PRO A 173 9.87 -8.79 -14.01
N ASN A 174 8.73 -8.61 -13.34
CA ASN A 174 7.43 -8.53 -14.00
C ASN A 174 7.33 -7.33 -14.95
N LEU A 175 8.20 -6.33 -14.82
CA LEU A 175 8.24 -5.20 -15.76
C LEU A 175 8.68 -5.69 -17.14
N ALA A 176 9.50 -6.74 -17.24
CA ALA A 176 9.89 -7.32 -18.51
C ALA A 176 8.68 -7.82 -19.29
N ILE A 177 7.73 -8.46 -18.59
CA ILE A 177 6.47 -8.92 -19.19
C ILE A 177 5.67 -7.72 -19.70
N LYS A 178 5.55 -6.65 -18.90
CA LYS A 178 4.81 -5.45 -19.32
C LYS A 178 5.44 -4.75 -20.52
N LEU A 179 6.76 -4.61 -20.55
CA LEU A 179 7.47 -4.05 -21.69
C LEU A 179 7.28 -4.94 -22.93
N SER A 180 7.31 -6.25 -22.76
CA SER A 180 7.02 -7.18 -23.86
C SER A 180 5.60 -7.06 -24.41
N GLU A 181 4.60 -6.79 -23.55
CA GLU A 181 3.23 -6.50 -23.97
C GLU A 181 3.12 -5.17 -24.72
N ILE A 182 3.77 -4.11 -24.22
CA ILE A 182 3.75 -2.76 -24.83
C ILE A 182 4.34 -2.77 -26.24
N TYR A 183 5.47 -3.45 -26.42
CA TYR A 183 6.19 -3.46 -27.69
C TYR A 183 5.88 -4.67 -28.58
N ALA A 184 4.86 -5.48 -28.25
CA ALA A 184 4.59 -6.75 -28.92
C ALA A 184 4.39 -6.65 -30.45
N TRP A 185 4.02 -5.45 -30.94
CA TRP A 185 3.78 -5.14 -32.35
C TRP A 185 4.94 -4.40 -33.03
N THR A 186 5.87 -3.84 -32.26
CA THR A 186 6.91 -2.94 -32.75
C THR A 186 8.31 -3.52 -32.63
N ILE A 187 8.55 -4.37 -31.62
CA ILE A 187 9.85 -4.99 -31.33
C ILE A 187 9.68 -6.51 -31.25
N ASP A 188 10.55 -7.24 -31.94
CA ASP A 188 10.65 -8.69 -31.78
C ASP A 188 11.63 -9.01 -30.63
N PHE A 189 11.07 -9.43 -29.49
CA PHE A 189 11.88 -9.80 -28.33
C PHE A 189 12.63 -11.13 -28.47
N PHE A 190 12.35 -11.93 -29.51
CA PHE A 190 13.18 -13.09 -29.83
C PHE A 190 14.52 -12.69 -30.48
N GLU A 191 14.57 -11.52 -31.12
CA GLU A 191 15.79 -10.97 -31.70
C GLU A 191 16.62 -10.13 -30.71
N LEU A 192 16.29 -10.16 -29.42
CA LEU A 192 17.05 -9.44 -28.38
C LEU A 192 18.54 -9.79 -28.45
N ARG A 193 19.37 -8.77 -28.65
CA ARG A 193 20.83 -8.92 -28.67
C ARG A 193 21.44 -8.35 -27.40
N LYS A 194 22.57 -8.94 -27.00
CA LYS A 194 23.45 -8.34 -26.01
C LYS A 194 23.78 -6.89 -26.42
N GLY A 195 23.59 -5.96 -25.50
CA GLY A 195 23.85 -4.54 -25.74
C GLY A 195 22.60 -3.69 -25.99
N ASN A 196 21.43 -4.30 -26.28
CA ASN A 196 20.18 -3.53 -26.27
C ASN A 196 19.95 -2.92 -24.88
N GLN A 197 19.34 -1.75 -24.84
CA GLN A 197 19.07 -1.05 -23.59
C GLN A 197 17.58 -0.81 -23.40
N TYR A 198 17.18 -0.60 -22.16
CA TYR A 198 15.83 -0.19 -21.82
C TYR A 198 15.88 0.92 -20.78
N LYS A 199 14.88 1.78 -20.79
CA LYS A 199 14.53 2.71 -19.72
C LYS A 199 13.02 2.66 -19.52
N ALA A 200 12.56 2.76 -18.29
CA ALA A 200 11.13 2.75 -18.00
C ALA A 200 10.81 3.57 -16.75
N ILE A 201 9.71 4.30 -16.83
CA ILE A 201 9.05 4.99 -15.72
C ILE A 201 7.74 4.25 -15.48
N TYR A 202 7.58 3.68 -14.30
CA TYR A 202 6.46 2.80 -13.99
C TYR A 202 6.04 2.89 -12.53
N GLN A 203 4.86 2.38 -12.21
CA GLN A 203 4.33 2.41 -10.87
C GLN A 203 4.52 1.07 -10.16
N LYS A 204 4.93 1.10 -8.89
CA LYS A 204 4.75 0.01 -7.93
C LYS A 204 3.50 0.27 -7.10
N VAL A 205 2.64 -0.74 -6.99
CA VAL A 205 1.35 -0.65 -6.28
C VAL A 205 1.50 -1.30 -4.92
N TYR A 206 0.99 -0.64 -3.88
CA TYR A 206 1.01 -1.13 -2.51
C TYR A 206 -0.40 -1.08 -1.91
N VAL A 207 -0.74 -2.10 -1.12
CA VAL A 207 -1.99 -2.18 -0.34
C VAL A 207 -1.64 -2.70 1.05
N ASP A 208 -2.13 -2.02 2.09
CA ASP A 208 -1.73 -2.28 3.49
C ASP A 208 -0.19 -2.34 3.62
N GLU A 209 0.50 -1.38 2.98
CA GLU A 209 1.97 -1.28 2.92
C GLU A 209 2.70 -2.45 2.23
N ARG A 210 1.98 -3.45 1.75
CA ARG A 210 2.53 -4.62 1.06
C ARG A 210 2.53 -4.40 -0.44
N TYR A 211 3.61 -4.84 -1.09
CA TYR A 211 3.70 -4.81 -2.54
C TYR A 211 2.61 -5.68 -3.17
N ALA A 212 1.78 -5.07 -4.03
CA ALA A 212 0.63 -5.68 -4.68
C ALA A 212 0.85 -5.91 -6.19
N GLY A 213 2.02 -5.56 -6.72
CA GLY A 213 2.37 -5.72 -8.12
C GLY A 213 2.61 -4.40 -8.85
N LEU A 214 2.85 -4.49 -10.15
CA LEU A 214 3.13 -3.35 -11.00
C LEU A 214 1.84 -2.63 -11.41
N GLY A 215 1.85 -1.32 -11.27
CA GLY A 215 0.86 -0.40 -11.80
C GLY A 215 1.18 -0.05 -13.25
N LYS A 216 0.75 1.12 -13.68
CA LYS A 216 0.93 1.57 -15.07
C LYS A 216 2.41 1.77 -15.38
N THR A 217 2.87 1.36 -16.57
CA THR A 217 4.12 1.87 -17.14
C THR A 217 3.77 3.18 -17.81
N GLU A 218 4.30 4.30 -17.32
CA GLU A 218 3.94 5.65 -17.78
C GLU A 218 4.71 6.01 -19.05
N ALA A 219 6.00 5.65 -19.09
CA ALA A 219 6.83 5.78 -20.26
C ALA A 219 7.85 4.63 -20.31
N ALA A 220 8.24 4.24 -21.52
CA ALA A 220 9.36 3.36 -21.75
C ALA A 220 10.14 3.81 -22.98
N ASP A 221 11.40 3.41 -23.04
CA ASP A 221 12.32 3.61 -24.15
C ASP A 221 13.11 2.31 -24.31
N PHE A 222 12.97 1.67 -25.46
CA PHE A 222 13.78 0.52 -25.83
C PHE A 222 14.77 0.91 -26.91
N ILE A 223 16.05 0.61 -26.69
CA ILE A 223 17.14 1.08 -27.54
C ILE A 223 17.79 -0.13 -28.21
N GLN A 224 17.68 -0.18 -29.54
CA GLN A 224 18.22 -1.25 -30.37
C GLN A 224 19.06 -0.66 -31.50
N LYS A 225 20.36 -0.99 -31.54
CA LYS A 225 21.30 -0.46 -32.55
C LYS A 225 21.24 1.08 -32.63
N ASP A 226 21.27 1.73 -31.47
CA ASP A 226 21.17 3.19 -31.32
C ASP A 226 19.86 3.83 -31.82
N VAL A 227 18.86 3.02 -32.18
CA VAL A 227 17.50 3.48 -32.48
C VAL A 227 16.66 3.43 -31.22
N HIS A 228 16.02 4.55 -30.88
CA HIS A 228 15.06 4.66 -29.80
C HIS A 228 13.68 4.21 -30.24
N HIS A 229 13.01 3.47 -29.38
CA HIS A 229 11.62 3.07 -29.53
C HIS A 229 10.89 3.54 -28.28
N TYR A 230 10.23 4.70 -28.36
CA TYR A 230 9.51 5.25 -27.23
C TYR A 230 8.10 4.66 -27.12
N ALA A 231 7.61 4.59 -25.88
CA ALA A 231 6.24 4.25 -25.56
C ALA A 231 5.75 5.15 -24.43
N PHE A 232 4.75 5.97 -24.72
CA PHE A 232 4.09 6.84 -23.75
C PHE A 232 2.67 6.35 -23.52
N TYR A 233 2.33 6.14 -22.25
CA TYR A 233 0.96 5.79 -21.92
C TYR A 233 0.06 7.02 -22.02
N PHE A 234 -1.07 6.88 -22.71
CA PHE A 234 -2.12 7.88 -22.76
C PHE A 234 -3.49 7.22 -22.55
N GLU A 235 -4.38 7.89 -21.82
CA GLU A 235 -5.72 7.38 -21.52
C GLU A 235 -6.79 8.40 -21.91
N GLN A 236 -7.72 7.95 -22.73
CA GLN A 236 -8.86 8.74 -23.20
C GLN A 236 -10.13 7.92 -23.01
N ASN A 237 -11.19 8.55 -22.49
CA ASN A 237 -12.50 7.91 -22.25
C ASN A 237 -12.40 6.60 -21.43
N GLY A 238 -11.44 6.53 -20.49
CA GLY A 238 -11.20 5.34 -19.65
C GLY A 238 -10.54 4.17 -20.36
N LYS A 239 -10.11 4.33 -21.62
CA LYS A 239 -9.27 3.38 -22.35
C LYS A 239 -7.85 3.93 -22.44
N GLY A 240 -6.90 3.18 -21.91
CA GLY A 240 -5.48 3.48 -22.00
C GLY A 240 -4.80 2.69 -23.10
N ASP A 241 -3.86 3.32 -23.79
CA ASP A 241 -3.01 2.71 -24.80
C ASP A 241 -1.61 3.36 -24.78
N TYR A 242 -0.68 2.80 -25.55
CA TYR A 242 0.69 3.28 -25.68
C TYR A 242 0.95 3.86 -27.06
N PHE A 243 1.62 4.99 -27.10
CA PHE A 243 1.90 5.75 -28.31
C PHE A 243 3.40 6.04 -28.44
N ASP A 244 3.88 6.16 -29.66
CA ASP A 244 5.23 6.63 -29.96
C ASP A 244 5.37 8.15 -29.73
N GLU A 245 6.57 8.67 -29.94
CA GLU A 245 6.89 10.10 -29.80
C GLU A 245 6.13 11.02 -30.77
N ASN A 246 5.56 10.47 -31.84
CA ASN A 246 4.75 11.20 -32.83
C ASN A 246 3.25 11.06 -32.57
N GLY A 247 2.85 10.33 -31.53
CA GLY A 247 1.45 10.08 -31.20
C GLY A 247 0.79 8.94 -31.99
N ASN A 248 1.55 8.10 -32.68
CA ASN A 248 1.00 6.91 -33.32
C ASN A 248 0.84 5.77 -32.29
N SER A 249 -0.27 5.03 -32.36
CA SER A 249 -0.45 3.85 -31.48
C SER A 249 0.61 2.79 -31.78
N LEU A 250 1.13 2.18 -30.71
CA LEU A 250 2.01 1.03 -30.81
C LEU A 250 1.25 -0.26 -31.13
N GLU A 251 -0.06 -0.33 -30.87
CA GLU A 251 -0.89 -1.48 -31.28
C GLU A 251 -1.11 -1.48 -32.80
N ARG A 252 -0.91 -2.65 -33.43
CA ARG A 252 -1.10 -2.85 -34.88
C ARG A 252 -2.00 -4.05 -35.15
N THR A 253 -2.27 -4.37 -36.42
CA THR A 253 -3.15 -5.49 -36.80
C THR A 253 -2.50 -6.87 -36.60
N PHE A 254 -1.17 -6.99 -36.74
CA PHE A 254 -0.45 -8.27 -36.57
C PHE A 254 0.76 -8.18 -35.63
N LEU A 255 0.83 -9.07 -34.63
CA LEU A 255 1.90 -9.12 -33.65
C LEU A 255 3.22 -9.42 -34.36
N LYS A 256 4.29 -8.74 -33.97
CA LYS A 256 5.63 -9.07 -34.49
C LYS A 256 6.16 -10.37 -33.92
N ALA A 257 5.74 -10.75 -32.72
CA ALA A 257 6.20 -11.95 -32.04
C ALA A 257 5.08 -12.62 -31.21
N PRO A 258 4.99 -13.97 -31.21
CA PRO A 258 4.03 -14.68 -30.37
C PRO A 258 4.39 -14.52 -28.88
N LEU A 259 3.48 -13.92 -28.11
CA LEU A 259 3.66 -13.82 -26.66
C LEU A 259 3.53 -15.21 -26.02
N LYS A 260 4.63 -15.73 -25.43
CA LYS A 260 4.58 -16.92 -24.58
C LYS A 260 3.85 -16.58 -23.28
N TYR A 261 2.53 -16.76 -23.26
CA TYR A 261 1.72 -16.54 -22.07
C TYR A 261 2.09 -17.48 -20.93
N ARG A 262 2.24 -16.91 -19.72
CA ARG A 262 1.75 -17.56 -18.49
C ARG A 262 1.18 -16.51 -17.55
N ARG A 263 -0.07 -16.10 -17.85
CA ARG A 263 -1.03 -15.37 -17.00
C ARG A 263 -1.01 -13.84 -17.08
N ILE A 264 -2.04 -13.30 -17.74
CA ILE A 264 -2.51 -11.92 -17.61
C ILE A 264 -2.84 -11.65 -16.13
N SER A 265 -2.12 -10.73 -15.48
CA SER A 265 -2.34 -10.36 -14.08
C SER A 265 -3.41 -9.28 -13.88
N SER A 266 -3.85 -8.62 -14.97
CA SER A 266 -4.99 -7.69 -14.95
C SER A 266 -6.07 -8.13 -15.94
N ARG A 267 -7.06 -8.88 -15.47
CA ARG A 267 -8.32 -8.94 -16.22
C ARG A 267 -9.01 -7.59 -16.01
N PHE A 268 -9.10 -6.80 -17.08
CA PHE A 268 -10.01 -5.66 -17.15
C PHE A 268 -11.42 -6.14 -16.77
N SER A 269 -12.00 -5.51 -15.77
CA SER A 269 -13.35 -5.83 -15.28
C SER A 269 -14.24 -4.63 -15.57
N ASN A 270 -15.14 -4.76 -16.54
CA ASN A 270 -16.17 -3.79 -16.90
C ASN A 270 -17.28 -3.65 -15.84
N ARG A 271 -17.07 -4.17 -14.63
CA ARG A 271 -18.10 -4.23 -13.56
C ARG A 271 -17.99 -3.08 -12.56
N ARG A 272 -17.59 -1.89 -13.01
CA ARG A 272 -17.75 -0.66 -12.22
C ARG A 272 -19.06 0.00 -12.65
N TRP A 273 -20.05 -0.07 -11.77
CA TRP A 273 -21.11 0.93 -11.77
C TRP A 273 -20.52 2.21 -11.17
N HIS A 274 -20.70 3.31 -11.89
CA HIS A 274 -20.40 4.66 -11.44
C HIS A 274 -21.47 5.13 -10.46
#